data_AF-A0A7C4R8Y9-F1
#
_entry.id   AF-A0A7C4R8Y9-F1
#
_cell.length_a   1.000
_cell.length_b   1.000
_cell.length_c   1.000
_cell.angle_alpha   90.00
_cell.angle_beta   90.00
_cell.angle_gamma   90.00
#
_symmetry.space_group_name_H-M   'P 1'
#
loop_
_entity.id
_entity.type
_entity.pdbx_description
1 polymer ?
#
loop_
_entity_poly.entity_id
_entity_poly.type
_entity_poly.pdbx_seq_one_letter_code
_entity_poly.pdbx_strand_id
1 'polypeptide(L)'
;MARTVYVVVSKDAINDRKSRERYVVYDGVRIFKIGKLTELKNVDEVFMDAIYPSIYAEVLELLRSGVKVYVLKDRRILEKYKKEMVGEDG
;
A
#
# COMPACT_ATOMS: atom_id res chain seq x y z
N MET A 1 -5.50 -19.32 -3.37
CA MET A 1 -6.09 -18.29 -2.48
C MET A 1 -5.67 -16.95 -3.04
N ALA A 2 -6.58 -15.98 -3.08
CA ALA A 2 -6.24 -14.62 -3.49
C ALA A 2 -5.25 -14.02 -2.47
N ARG A 3 -4.09 -13.52 -2.92
CA ARG A 3 -3.14 -12.85 -2.05
C ARG A 3 -3.46 -11.37 -2.01
N THR A 4 -4.03 -10.94 -0.88
CA THR A 4 -4.46 -9.56 -0.64
C THR A 4 -3.37 -8.81 0.13
N VAL A 5 -3.11 -7.56 -0.25
CA VAL A 5 -2.20 -6.66 0.49
C VAL A 5 -2.85 -5.31 0.76
N TYR A 6 -2.46 -4.69 1.87
CA TYR A 6 -2.83 -3.34 2.23
C TYR A 6 -1.63 -2.42 2.05
N VAL A 7 -1.84 -1.28 1.42
CA VAL A 7 -0.80 -0.31 1.07
C VAL A 7 -1.15 1.04 1.64
N VAL A 8 -0.26 1.55 2.48
CA VAL A 8 -0.28 2.94 2.95
C VAL A 8 0.70 3.74 2.13
N VAL A 9 0.18 4.80 1.52
CA VAL A 9 0.93 5.70 0.67
C VAL A 9 1.47 6.85 1.51
N SER A 10 2.78 6.86 1.74
CA SER A 10 3.42 7.93 2.51
C SER A 10 3.46 9.22 1.69
N LYS A 11 2.72 10.25 2.13
CA LYS A 11 2.71 11.58 1.49
C LYS A 11 4.12 12.18 1.43
N ASP A 12 4.88 12.02 2.50
CA ASP A 12 6.22 12.59 2.61
C ASP A 12 7.20 11.88 1.68
N ALA A 13 7.08 10.55 1.55
CA ALA A 13 7.91 9.77 0.65
C ALA A 13 7.55 9.97 -0.84
N ILE A 14 6.29 10.30 -1.16
CA ILE A 14 5.89 10.65 -2.53
C ILE A 14 6.51 11.98 -2.98
N ASN A 15 6.59 12.96 -2.09
CA ASN A 15 7.13 14.28 -2.41
C ASN A 15 8.66 14.30 -2.35
N ASP A 16 9.28 13.39 -1.61
CA ASP A 16 10.72 13.23 -1.57
C ASP A 16 11.22 12.33 -2.71
N ARG A 17 11.76 12.96 -3.77
CA ARG A 17 12.40 12.26 -4.90
C ARG A 17 13.58 11.36 -4.49
N LYS A 18 14.15 11.54 -3.29
CA LYS A 18 15.23 10.68 -2.76
C LYS A 18 14.70 9.49 -1.97
N SER A 19 13.43 9.49 -1.57
CA SER A 19 12.87 8.39 -0.80
C SER A 19 12.72 7.15 -1.67
N ARG A 20 13.55 6.14 -1.40
CA ARG A 20 13.49 4.83 -2.04
C ARG A 20 12.33 3.98 -1.52
N GLU A 21 11.65 4.38 -0.46
CA GLU A 21 10.60 3.63 0.23
C GLU A 21 9.31 4.46 0.29
N ARG A 22 8.51 4.38 -0.77
CA ARG A 22 7.31 5.20 -0.97
C ARG A 22 6.04 4.61 -0.36
N TYR A 23 6.03 3.30 -0.18
CA TYR A 23 4.85 2.56 0.24
C TYR A 23 5.17 1.68 1.44
N VAL A 24 4.28 1.67 2.43
CA VAL A 24 4.27 0.70 3.52
C VAL A 24 3.22 -0.35 3.19
N VAL A 25 3.62 -1.61 3.17
CA VAL A 25 2.80 -2.74 2.75
C VAL A 25 2.59 -3.69 3.92
N TYR A 26 1.37 -4.19 4.05
CA TYR A 26 1.02 -5.30 4.93
C TYR A 26 0.39 -6.43 4.11
N ASP A 27 0.96 -7.65 4.21
CA ASP A 27 0.50 -8.82 3.45
C ASP A 27 -0.34 -9.81 4.27
N GLY A 28 -0.79 -9.41 5.46
CA GLY A 28 -1.48 -10.30 6.40
C GLY A 28 -0.55 -10.99 7.40
N VAL A 29 0.77 -10.98 7.16
CA VAL A 29 1.76 -11.61 8.06
C VAL A 29 2.78 -10.60 8.56
N ARG A 30 3.30 -9.74 7.67
CA ARG A 30 4.38 -8.82 8.00
C ARG A 30 4.21 -7.46 7.35
N ILE A 31 4.88 -6.48 7.92
CA ILE A 31 4.98 -5.13 7.39
C ILE A 31 6.35 -4.95 6.74
N PHE A 32 6.37 -4.38 5.54
CA PHE A 32 7.60 -4.05 4.83
C PHE A 32 7.39 -2.80 3.98
N LYS A 33 8.49 -2.22 3.51
CA LYS A 33 8.46 -1.02 2.66
C LYS A 33 8.93 -1.37 1.26
N ILE A 34 8.33 -0.73 0.26
CA ILE A 34 8.72 -0.87 -1.15
C ILE A 34 8.83 0.50 -1.82
N GLY A 35 9.64 0.56 -2.88
CA GLY A 35 9.86 1.79 -3.64
C GLY A 35 8.88 1.99 -4.78
N LYS A 36 8.36 0.90 -5.34
CA LYS A 36 7.40 0.86 -6.45
C LYS A 36 6.31 -0.18 -6.19
N LEU A 37 5.07 0.12 -6.57
CA LEU A 37 3.97 -0.84 -6.43
C LEU A 37 4.20 -2.13 -7.23
N THR A 38 4.94 -2.08 -8.34
CA THR A 38 5.28 -3.25 -9.16
C THR A 38 6.25 -4.23 -8.51
N GLU A 39 6.83 -3.88 -7.36
CA GLU A 39 7.57 -4.84 -6.51
C GLU A 39 6.64 -5.84 -5.82
N LEU A 40 5.33 -5.58 -5.77
CA LEU A 40 4.30 -6.51 -5.30
C LEU A 40 4.16 -7.68 -6.29
N LYS A 41 4.78 -8.81 -5.96
CA LYS A 41 4.68 -10.05 -6.75
C LYS A 41 3.59 -10.97 -6.21
N ASN A 42 2.89 -11.64 -7.12
CA ASN A 42 1.87 -12.65 -6.81
C ASN A 42 0.73 -12.10 -5.92
N VAL A 43 0.28 -10.87 -6.19
CA VAL A 43 -0.81 -10.21 -5.48
C VAL A 43 -2.02 -10.13 -6.41
N ASP A 44 -3.18 -10.54 -5.91
CA ASP A 44 -4.43 -10.49 -6.67
C ASP A 44 -5.21 -9.20 -6.38
N GLU A 45 -5.10 -8.71 -5.14
CA GLU A 45 -5.87 -7.56 -4.66
C GLU A 45 -5.01 -6.61 -3.81
N VAL A 46 -5.09 -5.32 -4.12
CA VAL A 46 -4.38 -4.24 -3.41
C VAL A 46 -5.39 -3.25 -2.86
N PHE A 47 -5.36 -3.05 -1.54
CA PHE A 47 -6.17 -2.04 -0.85
C PHE A 47 -5.30 -0.84 -0.49
N MET A 48 -5.60 0.33 -1.04
CA MET A 48 -4.81 1.55 -0.85
C MET A 48 -5.55 2.55 0.03
N ASP A 49 -4.81 3.24 0.90
CA ASP A 49 -5.37 4.32 1.73
C ASP A 49 -5.67 5.60 0.93
N ALA A 50 -4.89 5.84 -0.12
CA ALA A 50 -5.03 6.97 -1.03
C ALA A 50 -4.38 6.66 -2.39
N ILE A 51 -4.80 7.37 -3.44
CA ILE A 51 -4.11 7.38 -4.74
C ILE A 51 -3.85 8.83 -5.14
N TYR A 52 -2.59 9.16 -5.39
CA TYR A 52 -2.16 10.49 -5.87
C TYR A 52 -1.83 10.44 -7.38
N PRO A 53 -1.92 11.57 -8.09
CA PRO A 53 -1.57 11.63 -9.52
C PRO A 53 -0.16 11.10 -9.83
N SER A 54 0.79 11.32 -8.92
CA SER A 54 2.18 10.86 -9.04
C SER A 54 2.34 9.34 -9.10
N ILE A 55 1.34 8.57 -8.67
CA ILE A 55 1.39 7.10 -8.66
C ILE A 55 0.43 6.45 -9.66
N TYR A 56 -0.27 7.23 -10.49
CA TYR A 56 -1.22 6.70 -11.47
C TYR A 56 -0.57 5.72 -12.45
N ALA A 57 0.66 5.98 -12.89
CA ALA A 57 1.37 5.06 -13.79
C ALA A 57 1.57 3.67 -13.13
N GLU A 58 2.01 3.65 -11.87
CA GLU A 58 2.23 2.41 -11.13
C GLU A 58 0.90 1.66 -10.87
N VAL A 59 -0.18 2.38 -10.56
CA VAL A 59 -1.52 1.79 -10.41
C VAL A 59 -2.03 1.21 -11.72
N LEU A 60 -1.84 1.90 -12.85
CA LEU A 60 -2.21 1.39 -14.17
C LEU A 60 -1.44 0.11 -14.54
N GLU A 61 -0.18 0.01 -14.16
CA GLU A 61 0.62 -1.22 -14.37
C GLU A 61 0.07 -2.41 -13.58
N LEU A 62 -0.35 -2.19 -12.33
CA LEU A 62 -1.03 -3.22 -11.53
C LEU A 62 -2.33 -3.68 -12.19
N LEU A 63 -3.18 -2.73 -12.59
CA LEU A 63 -4.45 -3.02 -13.26
C LEU A 63 -4.25 -3.80 -14.57
N ARG A 64 -3.24 -3.42 -15.38
CA ARG A 64 -2.87 -4.14 -16.62
C ARG A 64 -2.40 -5.56 -16.35
N SER A 65 -1.82 -5.81 -15.18
CA SER A 65 -1.37 -7.13 -14.75
C SER A 65 -2.50 -8.00 -14.16
N GLY A 66 -3.74 -7.51 -14.19
CA GLY A 66 -4.91 -8.22 -13.67
C GLY A 66 -5.13 -8.06 -12.16
N VAL A 67 -4.33 -7.23 -11.49
CA VAL A 67 -4.46 -6.95 -10.05
C VAL A 67 -5.64 -6.01 -9.83
N LYS A 68 -6.53 -6.35 -8.90
CA LYS A 68 -7.62 -5.46 -8.50
C LYS A 68 -7.11 -4.42 -7.51
N VAL A 69 -7.41 -3.15 -7.77
CA VAL A 69 -7.03 -2.05 -6.88
C VAL A 69 -8.27 -1.42 -6.28
N TYR A 70 -8.31 -1.35 -4.95
CA TYR A 70 -9.39 -0.75 -4.18
C TYR A 70 -8.88 0.44 -3.38
N VAL A 71 -9.64 1.54 -3.37
CA VAL A 71 -9.34 2.70 -2.52
C VAL A 71 -10.25 2.67 -1.29
N LEU A 72 -9.64 2.72 -0.12
CA LEU A 72 -10.38 2.68 1.14
C LEU A 72 -11.09 4.01 1.39
N LYS A 73 -12.41 3.94 1.59
CA LYS A 73 -13.26 5.12 1.86
C LYS A 73 -12.96 5.75 3.24
N ASP A 74 -12.49 4.94 4.19
CA ASP A 74 -12.21 5.39 5.55
C ASP A 74 -10.86 4.85 6.04
N ARG A 75 -9.93 5.76 6.33
CA ARG A 75 -8.63 5.46 6.92
C ARG A 75 -8.73 4.82 8.31
N ARG A 76 -9.88 4.91 9.00
CA ARG A 76 -10.11 4.26 10.30
C ARG A 76 -9.96 2.74 10.25
N ILE A 77 -10.22 2.12 9.11
CA ILE A 77 -9.97 0.67 8.93
C ILE A 77 -8.47 0.39 9.05
N LEU A 78 -7.64 1.21 8.39
CA LEU A 78 -6.18 1.10 8.49
C LEU A 78 -5.65 1.49 9.87
N GLU A 79 -6.19 2.52 10.51
CA GLU A 79 -5.79 2.91 11.89
C GLU A 79 -6.17 1.84 12.91
N LYS A 80 -7.30 1.15 12.72
CA LYS A 80 -7.66 -0.03 13.52
C LYS A 80 -6.64 -1.14 13.32
N TYR A 81 -6.29 -1.47 12.08
CA TYR A 81 -5.22 -2.44 11.81
C TYR A 81 -3.87 -1.99 12.38
N LYS A 82 -3.56 -0.69 12.30
CA LYS A 82 -2.32 -0.12 12.82
C LYS A 82 -2.25 -0.17 14.34
N LYS A 83 -3.35 0.12 15.07
CA LYS A 83 -3.46 0.04 16.54
C LYS A 83 -3.52 -1.39 17.05
N GLU A 84 -4.19 -2.29 16.35
CA GLU A 84 -4.21 -3.72 16.71
C GLU A 84 -2.84 -4.38 16.48
N MET A 85 -1.94 -3.77 15.68
CA MET A 85 -0.65 -4.35 15.27
C MET A 85 0.59 -3.65 15.84
N VAL A 86 0.51 -2.34 16.10
CA VAL A 86 1.47 -1.60 16.93
C VAL A 86 0.82 -1.54 18.29
N GLY A 87 1.11 -2.50 19.16
CA GLY A 87 0.63 -2.48 20.54
C GLY A 87 0.82 -1.10 21.16
N GLU A 88 -0.10 -0.71 22.05
CA GLU A 88 0.07 0.47 22.91
C GLU A 88 1.38 0.35 23.66
N ASP A 89 2.46 0.90 23.11
CA ASP A 89 3.68 1.32 23.78
C ASP A 89 4.48 2.16 22.76
N GLY A 90 4.07 3.42 22.65
CA GLY A 90 4.90 4.51 22.16
C GLY A 90 5.45 5.29 23.34
#